data_AF-A0A0H2S8H2-F1
#
_entry.id   AF-A0A0H2S8H2-F1
#
_cell.length_a   1.000
_cell.length_b   1.000
_cell.length_c   1.000
_cell.angle_alpha   90.00
_cell.angle_beta   90.00
_cell.angle_gamma   90.00
#
_symmetry.space_group_name_H-M   'P 1'
#
loop_
_entity.id
_entity.type
_entity.pdbx_description
1 polymer ?
#
loop_
_entity_poly.entity_id
_entity_poly.type
_entity_poly.pdbx_seq_one_letter_code
_entity_poly.pdbx_strand_id
1 'polypeptide(L)'
;MGIFTDPAGASVKFFIQRDLPDDIQAHLKDVIQAEEGIVDTKVPIKGYILIQPRTEEGNRLKACWVNADRPERYFVPYTWVDASKEAGKMIPQIFVKDGAPIKMRIHSSIANLNSRDVIGNRILHAGGDPSATDEEAAVILADPDTDVYGEIVRHYQNDPFKAVESHLWVKKCIDRGIMFYSGTAYKNPGGRRPGDERTAFTEDDEANLCTWIAAVIPYKESGGRTGNKIYQELVSRANEPGYEWVARHTWQSWRERYKKNATRLDQHIAALVNLGQTGPIGKAQFGYFRISEGKQKTVRKRKRKTESNDEVPAEGEVAPTQYAASVPATPQQAPEPIQQPQPQPPPTPEESEWRIKEGHAPPPNWAKREPVPEGLPQPQKRHKTSDGFINQYAPSPAPIVYPIEQAINDIANEFQFTPAEVHVFYDKTGDLENTRNRFAKIRMLINSMP
;
A
#
# COMPACT_ATOMS: atom_id res chain seq x y z
N MET A 1 -8.55 21.02 -36.71
CA MET A 1 -8.76 21.68 -35.42
C MET A 1 -7.39 21.88 -34.83
N GLY A 2 -7.05 23.12 -34.50
CA GLY A 2 -5.81 23.46 -33.83
C GLY A 2 -5.72 22.78 -32.47
N ILE A 3 -4.50 22.66 -31.95
CA ILE A 3 -4.29 21.99 -30.66
C ILE A 3 -4.98 22.77 -29.53
N PHE A 4 -5.06 24.10 -29.60
CA PHE A 4 -5.58 24.96 -28.53
C PHE A 4 -7.04 25.38 -28.73
N THR A 5 -7.89 24.43 -29.15
CA THR A 5 -9.35 24.57 -29.15
C THR A 5 -9.98 23.68 -28.09
N ASP A 6 -11.01 24.15 -27.41
CA ASP A 6 -11.79 23.35 -26.47
C ASP A 6 -12.65 22.28 -27.20
N PRO A 7 -13.29 21.34 -26.48
CA PRO A 7 -14.18 20.35 -27.10
C PRO A 7 -15.40 20.94 -27.82
N ALA A 8 -15.74 22.21 -27.57
CA ALA A 8 -16.80 22.93 -28.27
C ALA A 8 -16.29 23.68 -29.51
N GLY A 9 -14.99 23.62 -29.80
CA GLY A 9 -14.34 24.29 -30.92
C GLY A 9 -14.00 25.77 -30.66
N ALA A 10 -14.15 26.26 -29.44
CA ALA A 10 -13.76 27.62 -29.07
C ALA A 10 -12.26 27.70 -28.77
N SER A 11 -11.61 28.77 -29.23
CA SER A 11 -10.20 29.03 -28.96
C SER A 11 -9.92 29.21 -27.47
N VAL A 12 -8.89 28.51 -26.98
CA VAL A 12 -8.43 28.62 -25.59
C VAL A 12 -7.67 29.93 -25.41
N LYS A 13 -7.91 30.61 -24.27
CA LYS A 13 -7.26 31.87 -23.91
C LYS A 13 -5.98 31.64 -23.11
N PHE A 14 -4.94 32.40 -23.44
CA PHE A 14 -3.63 32.36 -22.81
C PHE A 14 -3.26 33.74 -22.27
N PHE A 15 -2.58 33.79 -21.13
CA PHE A 15 -1.87 34.98 -20.66
C PHE A 15 -0.40 34.62 -20.50
N ILE A 16 0.49 35.47 -21.03
CA ILE A 16 1.94 35.26 -20.98
C ILE A 16 2.53 36.18 -19.91
N GLN A 17 3.30 35.61 -18.98
CA GLN A 17 4.05 36.35 -17.98
C GLN A 17 4.96 37.42 -18.66
N ARG A 18 4.91 38.66 -18.17
CA ARG A 18 5.43 39.85 -18.90
C ARG A 18 6.95 40.02 -18.85
N ASP A 19 7.60 39.47 -17.83
CA ASP A 19 9.06 39.50 -17.61
C ASP A 19 9.77 38.30 -18.26
N LEU A 20 9.05 37.46 -19.02
CA LEU A 20 9.68 36.48 -19.90
C LEU A 20 10.52 37.21 -20.98
N PRO A 21 11.66 36.65 -21.41
CA PRO A 21 12.42 37.18 -22.54
C PRO A 21 11.55 37.42 -23.80
N ASP A 22 11.77 38.55 -24.50
CA ASP A 22 10.93 38.98 -25.63
C ASP A 22 10.89 37.97 -26.78
N ASP A 23 12.00 37.27 -27.01
CA ASP A 23 12.13 36.18 -27.98
C ASP A 23 11.23 34.99 -27.62
N ILE A 24 11.21 34.59 -26.34
CA ILE A 24 10.31 33.55 -25.83
C ILE A 24 8.85 34.01 -25.96
N GLN A 25 8.53 35.26 -25.61
CA GLN A 25 7.17 35.78 -25.74
C GLN A 25 6.68 35.80 -27.20
N ALA A 26 7.53 36.21 -28.13
CA ALA A 26 7.21 36.21 -29.56
C ALA A 26 6.96 34.79 -30.07
N HIS A 27 7.86 33.85 -29.76
CA HIS A 27 7.70 32.43 -30.11
C HIS A 27 6.40 31.84 -29.58
N LEU A 28 6.08 32.07 -28.30
CA LEU A 28 4.84 31.57 -27.69
C LEU A 28 3.60 32.13 -28.38
N LYS A 29 3.57 33.44 -28.70
CA LYS A 29 2.44 34.06 -29.42
C LYS A 29 2.24 33.42 -30.79
N ASP A 30 3.33 33.23 -31.52
CA ASP A 30 3.30 32.65 -32.87
C ASP A 30 2.78 31.20 -32.81
N VAL A 31 3.30 30.37 -31.88
CA VAL A 31 2.85 28.99 -31.73
C VAL A 31 1.40 28.89 -31.27
N ILE A 32 0.98 29.71 -30.30
CA ILE A 32 -0.40 29.69 -29.78
C ILE A 32 -1.38 30.08 -30.90
N GLN A 33 -1.07 31.13 -31.66
CA GLN A 33 -1.93 31.60 -32.75
C GLN A 33 -1.98 30.61 -33.92
N ALA A 34 -0.84 29.98 -34.26
CA ALA A 34 -0.78 28.94 -35.29
C ALA A 34 -1.66 27.72 -34.93
N GLU A 35 -1.78 27.40 -33.64
CA GLU A 35 -2.58 26.29 -33.12
C GLU A 35 -4.00 26.73 -32.66
N GLU A 36 -4.53 27.82 -33.25
CA GLU A 36 -5.89 28.36 -33.05
C GLU A 36 -6.23 28.84 -31.63
N GLY A 37 -5.21 29.13 -30.80
CA GLY A 37 -5.36 29.76 -29.48
C GLY A 37 -5.37 31.29 -29.53
N ILE A 38 -5.78 31.94 -28.42
CA ILE A 38 -5.82 33.40 -28.30
C ILE A 38 -4.93 33.86 -27.13
N VAL A 39 -3.98 34.77 -27.39
CA VAL A 39 -3.20 35.42 -26.34
C VAL A 39 -3.88 36.72 -25.92
N ASP A 40 -4.25 36.82 -24.64
CA ASP A 40 -4.88 37.98 -24.03
C ASP A 40 -3.85 38.81 -23.24
N THR A 41 -4.08 40.12 -23.17
CA THR A 41 -3.26 41.06 -22.40
C THR A 41 -3.62 41.07 -20.92
N LYS A 42 -4.80 40.54 -20.57
CA LYS A 42 -5.31 40.39 -19.20
C LYS A 42 -5.39 38.92 -18.82
N VAL A 43 -5.28 38.63 -17.53
CA VAL A 43 -5.41 37.27 -17.01
C VAL A 43 -6.84 36.76 -17.30
N PRO A 44 -7.00 35.65 -18.05
CA PRO A 44 -8.31 35.15 -18.42
C PRO A 44 -9.08 34.58 -17.21
N ILE A 45 -10.42 34.55 -17.34
CA ILE A 45 -11.30 33.89 -16.36
C ILE A 45 -11.16 32.36 -16.47
N LYS A 46 -11.09 31.85 -17.71
CA LYS A 46 -10.92 30.44 -18.08
C LYS A 46 -9.79 30.36 -19.09
N GLY A 47 -8.82 29.47 -18.89
CA GLY A 47 -7.66 29.33 -19.76
C GLY A 47 -6.35 29.13 -19.02
N TYR A 48 -5.24 29.39 -19.70
CA TYR A 48 -3.89 29.09 -19.23
C TYR A 48 -3.08 30.36 -18.97
N ILE A 49 -2.31 30.36 -17.89
CA ILE A 49 -1.32 31.38 -17.58
C ILE A 49 0.06 30.75 -17.70
N LEU A 50 0.81 31.19 -18.70
CA LEU A 50 2.17 30.73 -18.98
C LEU A 50 3.15 31.49 -18.11
N ILE A 51 3.84 30.76 -17.24
CA ILE A 51 4.79 31.33 -16.27
C ILE A 51 6.18 30.72 -16.43
N GLN A 52 7.19 31.44 -15.95
CA GLN A 52 8.50 30.86 -15.67
C GLN A 52 8.49 30.30 -14.25
N PRO A 53 8.58 28.96 -14.08
CA PRO A 53 8.61 28.35 -12.76
C PRO A 53 9.76 28.90 -11.91
N ARG A 54 9.55 28.99 -10.59
CA ARG A 54 10.55 29.42 -9.60
C ARG A 54 11.01 30.88 -9.72
N THR A 55 10.33 31.71 -10.51
CA THR A 55 10.53 33.16 -10.50
C THR A 55 9.60 33.82 -9.48
N GLU A 56 10.01 34.96 -8.92
CA GLU A 56 9.18 35.73 -7.99
C GLU A 56 7.87 36.16 -8.65
N GLU A 57 7.92 36.59 -9.91
CA GLU A 57 6.73 36.99 -10.66
C GLU A 57 5.79 35.82 -10.93
N GLY A 58 6.32 34.64 -11.30
CA GLY A 58 5.51 33.43 -11.46
C GLY A 58 4.81 33.04 -10.15
N ASN A 59 5.51 33.16 -9.01
CA ASN A 59 4.93 32.92 -7.68
C ASN A 59 3.90 33.99 -7.31
N ARG A 60 4.15 35.27 -7.64
CA ARG A 60 3.22 36.38 -7.43
C ARG A 60 1.94 36.17 -8.23
N LEU A 61 2.04 35.79 -9.50
CA LEU A 61 0.88 35.49 -10.34
C LEU A 61 0.03 34.36 -9.76
N LYS A 62 0.66 33.28 -9.28
CA LYS A 62 -0.05 32.22 -8.55
C LYS A 62 -0.73 32.77 -7.30
N ALA A 63 0.00 33.47 -6.43
CA ALA A 63 -0.55 33.99 -5.17
C ALA A 63 -1.73 34.97 -5.37
N CYS A 64 -1.67 35.83 -6.39
CA CYS A 64 -2.72 36.81 -6.66
C CYS A 64 -3.97 36.21 -7.32
N TRP A 65 -3.83 35.11 -8.06
CA TRP A 65 -4.89 34.66 -8.99
C TRP A 65 -5.32 33.20 -8.81
N VAL A 66 -4.69 32.44 -7.91
CA VAL A 66 -5.22 31.15 -7.45
C VAL A 66 -6.46 31.43 -6.61
N ASN A 67 -7.62 31.04 -7.13
CA ASN A 67 -8.88 31.10 -6.42
C ASN A 67 -9.68 29.81 -6.71
N ALA A 68 -10.17 29.17 -5.66
CA ALA A 68 -11.03 27.98 -5.73
C ALA A 68 -12.31 28.23 -6.56
N ASP A 69 -12.80 29.47 -6.64
CA ASP A 69 -13.98 29.83 -7.45
C ASP A 69 -13.74 29.76 -8.96
N ARG A 70 -12.48 29.62 -9.40
CA ARG A 70 -12.07 29.64 -10.80
C ARG A 70 -11.24 28.39 -11.16
N PRO A 71 -11.84 27.18 -11.13
CA PRO A 71 -11.12 25.92 -11.32
C PRO A 71 -10.58 25.71 -12.74
N GLU A 72 -11.11 26.43 -13.73
CA GLU A 72 -10.68 26.36 -15.13
C GLU A 72 -9.54 27.34 -15.47
N ARG A 73 -8.83 27.81 -14.44
CA ARG A 73 -7.65 28.66 -14.59
C ARG A 73 -6.41 27.85 -14.22
N TYR A 74 -5.55 27.61 -15.19
CA TYR A 74 -4.38 26.76 -15.02
C TYR A 74 -3.09 27.56 -15.12
N PHE A 75 -2.19 27.36 -14.15
CA PHE A 75 -0.85 27.95 -14.16
C PHE A 75 0.12 26.89 -14.64
N VAL A 76 0.67 27.06 -15.84
CA VAL A 76 1.55 26.08 -16.48
C VAL A 76 2.89 26.73 -16.85
N PRO A 77 4.00 25.98 -16.84
CA PRO A 77 5.27 26.52 -17.32
C PRO A 77 5.15 26.94 -18.79
N TYR A 78 5.89 27.95 -19.22
CA TYR A 78 5.86 28.41 -20.62
C TYR A 78 6.22 27.30 -21.63
N THR A 79 7.07 26.35 -21.23
CA THR A 79 7.43 25.16 -22.03
C THR A 79 6.26 24.19 -22.27
N TRP A 80 5.12 24.37 -21.60
CA TRP A 80 3.91 23.57 -21.79
C TRP A 80 3.33 23.70 -23.20
N VAL A 81 3.48 24.87 -23.83
CA VAL A 81 2.97 25.12 -25.19
C VAL A 81 3.69 24.22 -26.19
N ASP A 82 5.02 24.21 -26.17
CA ASP A 82 5.82 23.36 -27.04
C ASP A 82 5.58 21.88 -26.73
N ALA A 83 5.49 21.51 -25.45
CA ALA A 83 5.20 20.14 -25.04
C ALA A 83 3.81 19.66 -25.54
N SER A 84 2.80 20.52 -25.52
CA SER A 84 1.47 20.21 -26.06
C SER A 84 1.48 20.09 -27.58
N LYS A 85 2.28 20.93 -28.25
CA LYS A 85 2.50 20.85 -29.70
C LYS A 85 3.18 19.54 -30.10
N GLU A 86 4.24 19.16 -29.41
CA GLU A 86 4.95 17.88 -29.63
C GLU A 86 4.05 16.67 -29.36
N ALA A 87 3.18 16.76 -28.35
CA ALA A 87 2.20 15.71 -28.06
C ALA A 87 1.05 15.65 -29.07
N GLY A 88 0.89 16.67 -29.92
CA GLY A 88 -0.24 16.82 -30.84
C GLY A 88 -1.60 16.99 -30.15
N LYS A 89 -1.60 17.34 -28.85
CA LYS A 89 -2.80 17.53 -28.03
C LYS A 89 -2.47 18.38 -26.79
N MET A 90 -3.47 19.07 -26.25
CA MET A 90 -3.32 19.75 -24.96
C MET A 90 -3.01 18.73 -23.85
N ILE A 91 -1.96 18.98 -23.09
CA ILE A 91 -1.61 18.13 -21.94
C ILE A 91 -2.60 18.42 -20.80
N PRO A 92 -3.36 17.42 -20.33
CA PRO A 92 -4.40 17.64 -19.33
C PRO A 92 -3.78 17.93 -17.96
N GLN A 93 -4.43 18.81 -17.20
CA GLN A 93 -4.00 19.24 -15.86
C GLN A 93 -4.47 18.26 -14.77
N ILE A 94 -4.01 17.00 -14.88
CA ILE A 94 -4.50 15.88 -14.05
C ILE A 94 -3.91 15.85 -12.63
N PHE A 95 -2.82 16.57 -12.39
CA PHE A 95 -2.15 16.61 -11.08
C PHE A 95 -2.52 17.86 -10.29
N VAL A 96 -3.78 18.28 -10.40
CA VAL A 96 -4.38 19.39 -9.64
C VAL A 96 -5.48 18.83 -8.75
N LYS A 97 -5.46 19.19 -7.47
CA LYS A 97 -6.48 18.82 -6.48
C LYS A 97 -6.98 20.10 -5.80
N ASP A 98 -8.29 20.31 -5.82
CA ASP A 98 -8.93 21.49 -5.22
C ASP A 98 -8.36 22.83 -5.74
N GLY A 99 -7.98 22.86 -7.03
CA GLY A 99 -7.35 24.02 -7.68
C GLY A 99 -5.87 24.24 -7.33
N ALA A 100 -5.28 23.41 -6.48
CA ALA A 100 -3.88 23.47 -6.10
C ALA A 100 -3.06 22.34 -6.78
N PRO A 101 -1.81 22.61 -7.21
CA PRO A 101 -0.89 21.58 -7.68
C PRO A 101 -0.62 20.52 -6.60
N ILE A 102 -0.66 19.25 -6.97
CA ILE A 102 -0.27 18.16 -6.06
C ILE A 102 1.23 18.21 -5.85
N LYS A 103 1.64 18.31 -4.58
CA LYS A 103 3.05 18.26 -4.15
C LYS A 103 3.59 16.84 -4.31
N MET A 104 4.62 16.68 -5.14
CA MET A 104 5.26 15.41 -5.44
C MET A 104 6.77 15.49 -5.17
N ARG A 105 7.33 14.38 -4.69
CA ARG A 105 8.76 14.22 -4.43
C ARG A 105 9.34 13.17 -5.38
N ILE A 106 10.34 13.55 -6.17
CA ILE A 106 11.10 12.61 -7.02
C ILE A 106 12.30 12.07 -6.22
N HIS A 107 12.14 10.90 -5.60
CA HIS A 107 13.11 10.33 -4.68
C HIS A 107 14.49 10.06 -5.35
N SER A 108 15.56 10.09 -4.56
CA SER A 108 16.94 9.91 -5.02
C SER A 108 17.29 8.48 -5.45
N SER A 109 16.39 7.51 -5.27
CA SER A 109 16.59 6.13 -5.74
C SER A 109 16.56 6.01 -7.25
N ILE A 110 15.92 6.94 -7.96
CA ILE A 110 15.96 7.01 -9.43
C ILE A 110 17.35 7.51 -9.83
N ALA A 111 18.31 6.63 -10.10
CA ALA A 111 19.72 7.00 -10.23
C ALA A 111 20.00 8.03 -11.35
N ASN A 112 19.26 7.95 -12.46
CA ASN A 112 19.46 8.81 -13.62
C ASN A 112 18.86 10.21 -13.42
N LEU A 113 19.73 11.23 -13.37
CA LEU A 113 19.33 12.65 -13.24
C LEU A 113 18.44 13.11 -14.39
N ASN A 114 18.76 12.73 -15.63
CA ASN A 114 17.95 13.10 -16.79
C ASN A 114 16.54 12.52 -16.68
N SER A 115 16.40 11.30 -16.14
CA SER A 115 15.08 10.72 -15.88
C SER A 115 14.30 11.52 -14.84
N ARG A 116 14.96 12.01 -13.78
CA ARG A 116 14.30 12.89 -12.79
C ARG A 116 13.84 14.20 -13.41
N ASP A 117 14.66 14.83 -14.24
CA ASP A 117 14.31 16.08 -14.90
C ASP A 117 13.14 15.89 -15.88
N VAL A 118 13.15 14.82 -16.67
CA VAL A 118 12.04 14.45 -17.56
C VAL A 118 10.75 14.19 -16.78
N ILE A 119 10.82 13.45 -15.68
CA ILE A 119 9.67 13.20 -14.80
C ILE A 119 9.17 14.52 -14.19
N GLY A 120 10.07 15.37 -13.70
CA GLY A 120 9.74 16.68 -13.12
C GLY A 120 9.03 17.59 -14.12
N ASN A 121 9.52 17.65 -15.35
CA ASN A 121 8.89 18.40 -16.43
C ASN A 121 7.50 17.85 -16.76
N ARG A 122 7.33 16.53 -16.84
CA ARG A 122 6.01 15.90 -17.05
C ARG A 122 5.02 16.22 -15.94
N ILE A 123 5.46 16.21 -14.68
CA ILE A 123 4.62 16.58 -13.53
C ILE A 123 4.21 18.04 -13.64
N LEU A 124 5.16 18.95 -13.91
CA LEU A 124 4.89 20.39 -14.09
C LEU A 124 3.92 20.64 -15.25
N HIS A 125 4.10 19.96 -16.38
CA HIS A 125 3.22 20.10 -17.55
C HIS A 125 1.81 19.59 -17.30
N ALA A 126 1.66 18.59 -16.43
CA ALA A 126 0.36 18.06 -16.03
C ALA A 126 -0.23 18.75 -14.78
N GLY A 127 0.35 19.87 -14.33
CA GLY A 127 -0.21 20.73 -13.29
C GLY A 127 0.21 20.41 -11.85
N GLY A 128 1.17 19.50 -11.66
CA GLY A 128 1.71 19.14 -10.34
C GLY A 128 2.95 19.95 -9.95
N ASP A 129 3.46 19.74 -8.73
CA ASP A 129 4.69 20.36 -8.22
C ASP A 129 5.73 19.29 -7.83
N PRO A 130 6.82 19.11 -8.61
CA PRO A 130 7.85 18.09 -8.34
C PRO A 130 8.91 18.54 -7.31
N SER A 131 8.81 19.76 -6.77
CA SER A 131 9.84 20.36 -5.92
C SER A 131 9.62 20.17 -4.41
N ALA A 132 8.57 19.44 -4.03
CA ALA A 132 8.23 19.22 -2.63
C ALA A 132 9.28 18.35 -1.91
N THR A 133 9.42 18.60 -0.60
CA THR A 133 10.21 17.77 0.31
C THR A 133 9.47 16.48 0.65
N ASP A 134 10.16 15.50 1.25
CA ASP A 134 9.57 14.22 1.65
C ASP A 134 8.41 14.40 2.66
N GLU A 135 8.50 15.42 3.52
CA GLU A 135 7.47 15.75 4.52
C GLU A 135 6.24 16.42 3.92
N GLU A 136 6.42 17.33 2.96
CA GLU A 136 5.32 18.08 2.35
C GLU A 136 4.66 17.35 1.17
N ALA A 137 5.36 16.39 0.56
CA ALA A 137 4.85 15.68 -0.60
C ALA A 137 3.66 14.80 -0.23
N ALA A 138 2.60 14.90 -1.04
CA ALA A 138 1.47 13.99 -1.02
C ALA A 138 1.78 12.69 -1.80
N VAL A 139 2.67 12.76 -2.79
CA VAL A 139 3.11 11.60 -3.59
C VAL A 139 4.63 11.52 -3.63
N ILE A 140 5.19 10.37 -3.29
CA ILE A 140 6.63 10.09 -3.38
C ILE A 140 6.86 9.11 -4.53
N LEU A 141 7.65 9.52 -5.51
CA LEU A 141 8.01 8.73 -6.68
C LEU A 141 9.38 8.09 -6.47
N ALA A 142 9.44 6.76 -6.52
CA ALA A 142 10.68 6.02 -6.30
C ALA A 142 10.88 4.92 -7.37
N ASP A 143 12.12 4.41 -7.46
CA ASP A 143 12.47 3.33 -8.37
C ASP A 143 12.07 1.95 -7.81
N PRO A 144 11.10 1.24 -8.40
CA PRO A 144 10.59 -0.04 -7.88
C PRO A 144 11.64 -1.16 -7.86
N ASP A 145 12.70 -1.04 -8.66
CA ASP A 145 13.76 -2.06 -8.77
C ASP A 145 14.81 -1.97 -7.64
N THR A 146 14.62 -1.04 -6.69
CA THR A 146 15.52 -0.81 -5.55
C THR A 146 14.88 -1.22 -4.22
N ASP A 147 15.67 -1.77 -3.30
CA ASP A 147 15.18 -2.14 -1.95
C ASP A 147 14.61 -0.95 -1.16
N VAL A 148 15.10 0.26 -1.47
CA VAL A 148 14.65 1.53 -0.89
C VAL A 148 13.16 1.76 -1.15
N TYR A 149 12.63 1.33 -2.30
CA TYR A 149 11.19 1.43 -2.58
C TYR A 149 10.37 0.70 -1.51
N GLY A 150 10.74 -0.54 -1.19
CA GLY A 150 10.06 -1.34 -0.17
C GLY A 150 10.21 -0.77 1.25
N GLU A 151 11.28 -0.02 1.53
CA GLU A 151 11.46 0.70 2.80
C GLU A 151 10.55 1.93 2.89
N ILE A 152 10.50 2.76 1.85
CA ILE A 152 9.66 3.96 1.78
C ILE A 152 8.18 3.57 1.86
N VAL A 153 7.76 2.54 1.10
CA VAL A 153 6.38 2.02 1.17
C VAL A 153 6.04 1.58 2.58
N ARG A 154 6.93 0.83 3.26
CA ARG A 154 6.70 0.40 4.66
C ARG A 154 6.65 1.58 5.64
N HIS A 155 7.44 2.62 5.41
CA HIS A 155 7.48 3.80 6.27
C HIS A 155 6.16 4.58 6.19
N TYR A 156 5.60 4.75 4.99
CA TYR A 156 4.38 5.54 4.77
C TYR A 156 3.07 4.72 4.66
N GLN A 157 3.11 3.39 4.79
CA GLN A 157 1.92 2.52 4.59
C GLN A 157 0.70 2.85 5.48
N ASN A 158 0.92 3.50 6.62
CA ASN A 158 -0.14 3.85 7.58
C ASN A 158 -0.56 5.32 7.48
N ASP A 159 0.04 6.10 6.57
CA ASP A 159 -0.29 7.50 6.37
C ASP A 159 -1.32 7.62 5.22
N PRO A 160 -2.59 7.97 5.50
CA PRO A 160 -3.62 8.07 4.47
C PRO A 160 -3.43 9.26 3.53
N PHE A 161 -2.53 10.19 3.85
CA PHE A 161 -2.28 11.41 3.06
C PHE A 161 -1.03 11.31 2.18
N LYS A 162 -0.28 10.21 2.28
CA LYS A 162 0.94 9.98 1.50
C LYS A 162 0.82 8.72 0.65
N ALA A 163 0.98 8.91 -0.66
CA ALA A 163 1.10 7.81 -1.61
C ALA A 163 2.56 7.59 -1.99
N VAL A 164 2.99 6.33 -2.10
CA VAL A 164 4.31 5.95 -2.60
C VAL A 164 4.11 5.19 -3.91
N GLU A 165 4.64 5.73 -4.99
CA GLU A 165 4.39 5.24 -6.34
C GLU A 165 5.70 5.01 -7.11
N SER A 166 5.63 4.14 -8.12
CA SER A 166 6.72 3.94 -9.06
C SER A 166 6.92 5.20 -9.92
N HIS A 167 8.15 5.52 -10.31
CA HIS A 167 8.43 6.61 -11.26
C HIS A 167 7.68 6.46 -12.62
N LEU A 168 7.31 5.24 -13.00
CA LEU A 168 6.53 4.96 -14.22
C LEU A 168 5.05 5.38 -14.09
N TRP A 169 4.57 5.60 -12.87
CA TRP A 169 3.20 6.00 -12.55
C TRP A 169 2.79 7.30 -13.26
N VAL A 170 3.66 8.31 -13.25
CA VAL A 170 3.41 9.62 -13.87
C VAL A 170 3.05 9.46 -15.35
N LYS A 171 3.83 8.67 -16.08
CA LYS A 171 3.56 8.40 -17.50
C LYS A 171 2.21 7.73 -17.68
N LYS A 172 1.89 6.71 -16.88
CA LYS A 172 0.61 5.99 -16.97
C LYS A 172 -0.59 6.90 -16.70
N CYS A 173 -0.50 7.81 -15.73
CA CYS A 173 -1.56 8.78 -15.45
C CYS A 173 -1.78 9.75 -16.62
N ILE A 174 -0.70 10.29 -17.19
CA ILE A 174 -0.76 11.20 -18.34
C ILE A 174 -1.32 10.49 -19.58
N ASP A 175 -0.85 9.28 -19.88
CA ASP A 175 -1.29 8.49 -21.02
C ASP A 175 -2.81 8.19 -20.95
N ARG A 176 -3.32 7.90 -19.73
CA ARG A 176 -4.74 7.66 -19.49
C ARG A 176 -5.57 8.94 -19.32
N GLY A 177 -4.93 10.08 -19.12
CA GLY A 177 -5.61 11.35 -18.83
C GLY A 177 -6.33 11.38 -17.47
N ILE A 178 -6.02 10.46 -16.55
CA ILE A 178 -6.61 10.39 -15.22
C ILE A 178 -5.54 10.07 -14.16
N MET A 179 -5.65 10.72 -13.00
CA MET A 179 -4.85 10.37 -11.83
C MET A 179 -5.49 9.18 -11.11
N PHE A 180 -4.71 8.12 -10.89
CA PHE A 180 -5.14 6.93 -10.14
C PHE A 180 -3.98 6.49 -9.27
N TYR A 181 -4.22 5.87 -8.11
CA TYR A 181 -3.13 5.36 -7.27
C TYR A 181 -2.98 3.85 -7.46
N SER A 182 -1.75 3.34 -7.42
CA SER A 182 -1.51 1.91 -7.27
C SER A 182 -2.04 1.54 -5.89
N GLY A 183 -3.16 0.82 -5.85
CA GLY A 183 -3.74 0.39 -4.58
C GLY A 183 -2.67 -0.33 -3.76
N THR A 184 -2.49 0.08 -2.50
CA THR A 184 -1.66 -0.67 -1.55
C THR A 184 -2.22 -2.08 -1.54
N ALA A 185 -1.49 -3.04 -2.12
CA ALA A 185 -1.92 -4.42 -2.16
C ALA A 185 -2.21 -4.83 -0.73
N TYR A 186 -3.50 -4.93 -0.39
CA TYR A 186 -3.93 -5.26 0.95
C TYR A 186 -3.38 -6.64 1.22
N LYS A 187 -2.26 -6.71 1.94
CA LYS A 187 -1.73 -7.96 2.42
C LYS A 187 -2.77 -8.42 3.42
N ASN A 188 -3.61 -9.37 2.99
CA ASN A 188 -4.64 -9.93 3.85
C ASN A 188 -4.01 -10.18 5.22
N PRO A 189 -4.53 -9.52 6.28
CA PRO A 189 -3.92 -9.55 7.60
C PRO A 189 -3.77 -11.01 7.94
N GLY A 190 -2.50 -11.46 7.99
CA GLY A 190 -2.16 -12.88 7.90
C GLY A 190 -3.06 -13.72 8.79
N GLY A 191 -3.96 -14.44 8.15
CA GLY A 191 -5.02 -15.19 8.78
C GLY A 191 -5.35 -16.35 7.87
N ARG A 192 -5.42 -17.56 8.44
CA ARG A 192 -5.89 -18.72 7.68
C ARG A 192 -7.31 -18.42 7.22
N ARG A 193 -7.63 -18.74 5.96
CA ARG A 193 -9.00 -18.60 5.46
C ARG A 193 -9.90 -19.46 6.35
N PRO A 194 -11.06 -18.96 6.83
CA PRO A 194 -12.02 -19.81 7.52
C PRO A 194 -12.33 -21.05 6.67
N GLY A 195 -12.04 -22.25 7.18
CA GLY A 195 -12.18 -23.52 6.46
C GLY A 195 -10.87 -24.10 5.90
N ASP A 196 -9.77 -23.36 5.93
CA ASP A 196 -8.44 -23.92 5.62
C ASP A 196 -7.98 -24.80 6.79
N GLU A 197 -8.22 -26.11 6.66
CA GLU A 197 -7.90 -27.09 7.69
C GLU A 197 -6.42 -27.03 8.05
N ARG A 198 -6.13 -27.17 9.34
CA ARG A 198 -4.74 -27.30 9.76
C ARG A 198 -4.22 -28.61 9.19
N THR A 199 -3.27 -28.53 8.26
CA THR A 199 -2.47 -29.68 7.83
C THR A 199 -2.06 -30.44 9.08
N ALA A 200 -2.46 -31.70 9.17
CA ALA A 200 -2.06 -32.57 10.26
C ALA A 200 -0.60 -32.99 10.05
N PHE A 201 0.15 -33.13 11.14
CA PHE A 201 1.49 -33.71 11.07
C PHE A 201 1.38 -35.20 10.78
N THR A 202 2.04 -35.64 9.72
CA THR A 202 2.17 -37.06 9.39
C THR A 202 3.26 -37.72 10.23
N GLU A 203 3.33 -39.06 10.22
CA GLU A 203 4.41 -39.79 10.89
C GLU A 203 5.76 -39.52 10.21
N ASP A 204 5.77 -39.39 8.89
CA ASP A 204 6.96 -39.03 8.10
C ASP A 204 7.48 -37.64 8.47
N ASP A 205 6.59 -36.66 8.64
CA ASP A 205 6.92 -35.31 9.11
C ASP A 205 7.67 -35.35 10.46
N GLU A 206 7.24 -36.21 11.37
CA GLU A 206 7.87 -36.38 12.67
C GLU A 206 9.20 -37.14 12.60
N ALA A 207 9.27 -38.16 11.76
CA ALA A 207 10.50 -38.91 11.52
C ALA A 207 11.58 -37.97 10.97
N ASN A 208 11.25 -37.16 9.96
CA ASN A 208 12.15 -36.18 9.38
C ASN A 208 12.53 -35.08 10.39
N LEU A 209 11.59 -34.62 11.22
CA LEU A 209 11.88 -33.70 12.31
C LEU A 209 12.87 -34.30 13.32
N CYS A 210 12.71 -35.58 13.69
CA CYS A 210 13.62 -36.27 14.58
C CYS A 210 15.02 -36.41 13.96
N THR A 211 15.10 -36.78 12.68
CA THR A 211 16.36 -36.86 11.92
C THR A 211 17.08 -35.51 11.91
N TRP A 212 16.35 -34.42 11.66
CA TRP A 212 16.90 -33.07 11.70
C TRP A 212 17.43 -32.69 13.10
N ILE A 213 16.62 -32.90 14.16
CA ILE A 213 17.04 -32.57 15.53
C ILE A 213 18.21 -33.46 15.97
N ALA A 214 18.24 -34.73 15.57
CA ALA A 214 19.35 -35.64 15.84
C ALA A 214 20.66 -35.14 15.20
N ALA A 215 20.59 -34.62 13.98
CA ALA A 215 21.75 -34.06 13.28
C ALA A 215 22.24 -32.74 13.90
N VAL A 216 21.34 -31.85 14.32
CA VAL A 216 21.70 -30.52 14.83
C VAL A 216 22.02 -30.52 16.34
N ILE A 217 21.24 -31.24 17.15
CA ILE A 217 21.37 -31.34 18.62
C ILE A 217 21.23 -32.81 19.08
N PRO A 218 22.28 -33.64 18.92
CA PRO A 218 22.24 -35.08 19.18
C PRO A 218 21.87 -35.45 20.62
N TYR A 219 22.30 -34.65 21.60
CA TYR A 219 22.11 -34.95 23.02
C TYR A 219 21.11 -33.97 23.67
N LYS A 220 20.13 -34.51 24.38
CA LYS A 220 19.08 -33.71 25.06
C LYS A 220 19.67 -32.81 26.16
N GLU A 221 20.71 -33.30 26.83
CA GLU A 221 21.37 -32.62 27.95
C GLU A 221 22.07 -31.32 27.55
N SER A 222 22.52 -31.22 26.30
CA SER A 222 23.07 -29.99 25.72
C SER A 222 22.04 -28.85 25.67
N GLY A 223 20.75 -29.15 25.88
CA GLY A 223 19.65 -28.19 25.82
C GLY A 223 19.34 -27.78 24.37
N GLY A 224 18.66 -26.65 24.18
CA GLY A 224 18.50 -26.03 22.87
C GLY A 224 17.44 -26.63 21.93
N ARG A 225 16.98 -27.88 22.13
CA ARG A 225 15.93 -28.51 21.30
C ARG A 225 14.59 -27.74 21.29
N THR A 226 14.34 -26.85 22.24
CA THR A 226 13.14 -25.99 22.31
C THR A 226 13.40 -24.54 21.87
N GLY A 227 14.61 -24.21 21.43
CA GLY A 227 14.98 -22.86 20.96
C GLY A 227 14.38 -22.54 19.60
N ASN A 228 13.98 -21.28 19.37
CA ASN A 228 13.33 -20.89 18.10
C ASN A 228 14.25 -21.03 16.88
N LYS A 229 15.55 -20.78 17.06
CA LYS A 229 16.53 -20.72 15.95
C LYS A 229 16.61 -22.02 15.14
N ILE A 230 16.58 -23.19 15.79
CA ILE A 230 16.71 -24.47 15.07
C ILE A 230 15.53 -24.74 14.12
N TYR A 231 14.33 -24.24 14.47
CA TYR A 231 13.12 -24.40 13.67
C TYR A 231 13.03 -23.31 12.60
N GLN A 232 13.50 -22.10 12.89
CA GLN A 232 13.64 -21.04 11.88
C GLN A 232 14.64 -21.46 10.79
N GLU A 233 15.75 -22.08 11.19
CA GLU A 233 16.73 -22.62 10.24
C GLU A 233 16.15 -23.80 9.45
N LEU A 234 15.46 -24.74 10.11
CA LEU A 234 14.76 -25.82 9.42
C LEU A 234 13.89 -25.27 8.28
N VAL A 235 13.05 -24.27 8.58
CA VAL A 235 12.17 -23.63 7.57
C VAL A 235 12.94 -22.83 6.52
N SER A 236 14.08 -22.23 6.86
CA SER A 236 14.92 -21.54 5.87
C SER A 236 15.47 -22.48 4.79
N ARG A 237 15.58 -23.79 5.10
CA ARG A 237 16.02 -24.83 4.17
C ARG A 237 14.89 -25.47 3.37
N ALA A 238 13.64 -25.00 3.50
CA ALA A 238 12.49 -25.62 2.83
C ALA A 238 12.61 -25.67 1.28
N ASN A 239 13.48 -24.85 0.69
CA ASN A 239 13.75 -24.83 -0.76
C ASN A 239 14.88 -25.81 -1.18
N GLU A 240 15.55 -26.47 -0.24
CA GLU A 240 16.58 -27.47 -0.54
C GLU A 240 15.92 -28.83 -0.88
N PRO A 241 16.44 -29.58 -1.88
CA PRO A 241 15.88 -30.88 -2.24
C PRO A 241 15.91 -31.84 -1.05
N GLY A 242 14.77 -32.45 -0.74
CA GLY A 242 14.59 -33.32 0.44
C GLY A 242 14.07 -32.63 1.70
N TYR A 243 13.98 -31.29 1.72
CA TYR A 243 13.38 -30.51 2.81
C TYR A 243 11.98 -29.97 2.49
N GLU A 244 11.36 -30.44 1.40
CA GLU A 244 10.02 -30.01 0.94
C GLU A 244 8.94 -30.19 2.02
N TRP A 245 9.06 -31.23 2.85
CA TRP A 245 8.15 -31.52 3.95
C TRP A 245 8.08 -30.38 4.98
N VAL A 246 9.15 -29.59 5.12
CA VAL A 246 9.23 -28.49 6.09
C VAL A 246 8.24 -27.38 5.77
N ALA A 247 7.99 -27.10 4.48
CA ALA A 247 7.09 -26.04 4.03
C ALA A 247 5.62 -26.27 4.44
N ARG A 248 5.26 -27.51 4.81
CA ARG A 248 3.90 -27.89 5.23
C ARG A 248 3.45 -27.21 6.52
N HIS A 249 4.39 -26.80 7.37
CA HIS A 249 4.08 -26.18 8.66
C HIS A 249 5.03 -25.01 8.95
N THR A 250 4.54 -24.02 9.70
CA THR A 250 5.40 -22.90 10.14
C THR A 250 6.38 -23.37 11.22
N TRP A 251 7.50 -22.66 11.39
CA TRP A 251 8.51 -22.99 12.40
C TRP A 251 7.92 -23.04 13.83
N GLN A 252 6.91 -22.20 14.12
CA GLN A 252 6.20 -22.24 15.40
C GLN A 252 5.43 -23.56 15.57
N SER A 253 4.77 -24.04 14.51
CA SER A 253 4.03 -25.30 14.53
C SER A 253 4.97 -26.49 14.73
N TRP A 254 6.12 -26.54 14.04
CA TRP A 254 7.15 -27.57 14.25
C TRP A 254 7.66 -27.58 15.69
N ARG A 255 7.97 -26.40 16.24
CA ARG A 255 8.43 -26.25 17.63
C ARG A 255 7.39 -26.72 18.64
N GLU A 256 6.14 -26.30 18.48
CA GLU A 256 5.07 -26.72 19.38
C GLU A 256 4.76 -28.22 19.24
N ARG A 257 4.91 -28.80 18.04
CA ARG A 257 4.79 -30.25 17.83
C ARG A 257 5.86 -31.00 18.62
N TYR A 258 7.12 -30.58 18.53
CA TYR A 258 8.19 -31.16 19.32
C TYR A 258 7.94 -31.00 20.83
N LYS A 259 7.64 -29.77 21.27
CA LYS A 259 7.42 -29.46 22.68
C LYS A 259 6.30 -30.32 23.31
N LYS A 260 5.19 -30.53 22.60
CA LYS A 260 4.07 -31.36 23.07
C LYS A 260 4.37 -32.86 23.07
N ASN A 261 5.23 -33.32 22.15
CA ASN A 261 5.56 -34.74 21.98
C ASN A 261 7.00 -35.08 22.41
N ALA A 262 7.63 -34.22 23.21
CA ALA A 262 9.07 -34.29 23.48
C ALA A 262 9.51 -35.65 24.01
N THR A 263 8.74 -36.24 24.93
CA THR A 263 9.05 -37.57 25.50
C THR A 263 9.16 -38.66 24.45
N ARG A 264 8.22 -38.71 23.50
CA ARG A 264 8.21 -39.72 22.42
C ARG A 264 9.28 -39.42 21.39
N LEU A 265 9.35 -38.18 20.90
CA LEU A 265 10.31 -37.80 19.87
C LEU A 265 11.75 -37.89 20.38
N ASP A 266 12.02 -37.59 21.66
CA ASP A 266 13.34 -37.75 22.25
C ASP A 266 13.80 -39.22 22.28
N GLN A 267 12.89 -40.18 22.44
CA GLN A 267 13.21 -41.61 22.34
C GLN A 267 13.64 -41.98 20.90
N HIS A 268 12.92 -41.49 19.89
CA HIS A 268 13.29 -41.68 18.49
C HIS A 268 14.62 -41.00 18.15
N ILE A 269 14.83 -39.76 18.61
CA ILE A 269 16.09 -39.03 18.41
C ILE A 269 17.25 -39.80 19.06
N ALA A 270 17.09 -40.30 20.30
CA ALA A 270 18.11 -41.09 20.96
C ALA A 270 18.43 -42.39 20.21
N ALA A 271 17.42 -43.07 19.66
CA ALA A 271 17.61 -44.26 18.83
C ALA A 271 18.40 -43.94 17.55
N LEU A 272 18.07 -42.84 16.84
CA LEU A 272 18.79 -42.40 15.64
C LEU A 272 20.26 -42.05 15.92
N VAL A 273 20.53 -41.39 17.04
CA VAL A 273 21.89 -41.05 17.49
C VAL A 273 22.68 -42.31 17.84
N ASN A 274 22.05 -43.28 18.52
CA ASN A 274 22.71 -44.55 18.87
C ASN A 274 23.00 -45.43 17.64
N LEU A 275 22.14 -45.39 16.62
CA LEU A 275 22.31 -46.15 15.38
C LEU A 275 23.44 -45.60 14.49
N GLY A 276 23.99 -44.43 14.81
CA GLY A 276 25.01 -43.77 13.99
C GLY A 276 24.49 -43.31 12.63
N GLN A 277 23.16 -43.26 12.45
CA GLN A 277 22.51 -42.80 11.22
C GLN A 277 22.56 -41.28 11.06
N THR A 278 23.16 -40.55 12.01
CA THR A 278 23.56 -39.16 11.77
C THR A 278 24.72 -39.17 10.78
N GLY A 279 24.39 -39.09 9.49
CA GLY A 279 25.39 -38.84 8.45
C GLY A 279 26.25 -37.62 8.85
N PRO A 280 27.50 -37.53 8.38
CA PRO A 280 28.41 -36.45 8.71
C PRO A 280 27.94 -35.14 8.06
N ILE A 281 26.85 -34.57 8.55
CA ILE A 281 26.46 -33.19 8.28
C ILE A 281 27.51 -32.35 9.01
N GLY A 282 28.32 -31.67 8.21
CA GLY A 282 29.56 -31.02 8.62
C GLY A 282 29.44 -30.26 9.95
N LYS A 283 30.44 -30.49 10.82
CA LYS A 283 30.81 -29.68 11.99
C LYS A 283 29.65 -28.82 12.53
N ALA A 284 28.89 -29.37 13.48
CA ALA A 284 27.82 -28.69 14.23
C ALA A 284 27.96 -27.16 14.22
N GLN A 285 27.23 -26.52 13.30
CA GLN A 285 27.37 -25.09 12.99
C GLN A 285 26.84 -24.19 14.12
N PHE A 286 26.16 -24.78 15.11
CA PHE A 286 25.76 -24.12 16.34
C PHE A 286 26.81 -24.32 17.44
N GLY A 287 27.70 -23.35 17.57
CA GLY A 287 28.64 -23.18 18.69
C GLY A 287 27.97 -22.91 20.05
N TYR A 288 26.90 -23.64 20.39
CA TYR A 288 26.22 -23.61 21.68
C TYR A 288 26.20 -24.98 22.33
N PHE A 289 27.33 -25.70 22.32
CA PHE A 289 27.61 -26.56 23.46
C PHE A 289 27.81 -25.63 24.66
N ARG A 290 26.74 -25.40 25.42
CA ARG A 290 26.90 -24.99 26.81
C ARG A 290 27.55 -26.17 27.49
N ILE A 291 28.88 -26.23 27.48
CA ILE A 291 29.62 -27.06 28.41
C ILE A 291 29.16 -26.57 29.77
N SER A 292 28.30 -27.33 30.43
CA SER A 292 27.97 -27.08 31.83
C SER A 292 29.22 -27.44 32.63
N GLU A 293 30.23 -26.59 32.56
CA GLU A 293 31.32 -26.60 33.53
C GLU A 293 30.66 -26.47 34.89
N GLY A 294 30.83 -27.51 35.71
CA GLY A 294 30.18 -27.67 37.01
C GLY A 294 30.57 -26.55 37.96
N LYS A 295 29.95 -25.38 37.83
CA LYS A 295 29.98 -24.34 38.85
C LYS A 295 29.15 -24.85 40.03
N GLN A 296 29.87 -25.35 41.04
CA GLN A 296 29.35 -25.71 42.35
C GLN A 296 28.40 -24.61 42.84
N LYS A 297 27.17 -25.00 43.18
CA LYS A 297 26.15 -24.13 43.77
C LYS A 297 26.69 -23.52 45.07
N THR A 298 27.19 -22.28 45.02
CA THR A 298 27.27 -21.46 46.23
C THR A 298 25.85 -21.16 46.71
N VAL A 299 25.49 -21.78 47.83
CA VAL A 299 24.24 -21.58 48.57
C VAL A 299 24.15 -20.11 48.99
N ARG A 300 23.43 -19.29 48.22
CA ARG A 300 23.04 -17.94 48.64
C ARG A 300 21.92 -18.06 49.68
N LYS A 301 22.30 -17.92 50.95
CA LYS A 301 21.40 -17.71 52.10
C LYS A 301 20.42 -16.56 51.79
N ARG A 302 19.13 -16.89 51.74
CA ARG A 302 18.01 -15.93 51.81
C ARG A 302 18.10 -15.16 53.13
N LYS A 303 18.44 -13.87 53.07
CA LYS A 303 18.31 -12.94 54.21
C LYS A 303 16.92 -12.30 54.17
N ARG A 304 16.16 -12.61 55.21
CA ARG A 304 14.81 -12.14 55.56
C ARG A 304 14.83 -10.61 55.68
N LYS A 305 13.93 -9.91 54.99
CA LYS A 305 13.73 -8.45 55.11
C LYS A 305 12.54 -8.24 56.05
N THR A 306 12.83 -7.70 57.23
CA THR A 306 11.86 -7.21 58.23
C THR A 306 11.91 -5.69 58.20
N GLU A 307 10.73 -5.10 58.27
CA GLU A 307 10.43 -3.66 58.28
C GLU A 307 11.10 -2.95 59.47
N SER A 308 11.54 -1.72 59.24
CA SER A 308 11.46 -0.64 60.24
C SER A 308 11.49 0.71 59.52
N ASN A 309 10.57 1.54 60.00
CA ASN A 309 10.34 2.94 59.77
C ASN A 309 11.44 3.75 60.50
N ASP A 310 11.91 4.86 59.94
CA ASP A 310 11.99 6.18 60.62
C ASP A 310 12.87 7.21 59.88
N GLU A 311 12.30 8.41 59.84
CA GLU A 311 12.86 9.77 59.88
C GLU A 311 13.92 10.34 58.90
N VAL A 312 13.54 11.55 58.45
CA VAL A 312 14.19 12.68 57.76
C VAL A 312 15.19 13.34 58.77
N PRO A 313 16.28 14.12 58.43
CA PRO A 313 16.22 15.24 57.48
C PRO A 313 17.51 15.75 56.77
N ALA A 314 17.25 16.77 55.93
CA ALA A 314 18.03 18.00 55.71
C ALA A 314 18.98 18.15 54.49
N GLU A 315 18.58 19.15 53.67
CA GLU A 315 19.36 20.24 53.07
C GLU A 315 20.35 19.99 51.92
N GLY A 316 20.19 20.82 50.88
CA GLY A 316 21.00 20.82 49.66
C GLY A 316 20.46 21.81 48.63
N GLU A 317 20.51 23.08 48.99
CA GLU A 317 20.20 24.29 48.20
C GLU A 317 21.17 24.44 47.01
N VAL A 318 20.66 24.70 45.78
CA VAL A 318 21.32 25.55 44.77
C VAL A 318 20.33 26.00 43.70
N ALA A 319 20.35 27.31 43.46
CA ALA A 319 19.48 28.10 42.60
C ALA A 319 19.65 27.87 41.08
N PRO A 320 18.67 28.28 40.26
CA PRO A 320 18.92 28.69 38.89
C PRO A 320 18.66 30.19 38.67
N THR A 321 19.66 30.84 38.07
CA THR A 321 19.69 32.23 37.61
C THR A 321 18.75 32.44 36.43
N GLN A 322 17.93 33.50 36.55
CA GLN A 322 17.03 34.01 35.53
C GLN A 322 17.76 35.01 34.61
N TYR A 323 17.51 34.94 33.31
CA TYR A 323 17.67 36.08 32.40
C TYR A 323 16.32 36.40 31.76
N ALA A 324 15.85 37.61 32.05
CA ALA A 324 14.65 38.21 31.53
C ALA A 324 14.92 38.87 30.17
N ALA A 325 14.00 38.72 29.23
CA ALA A 325 13.82 39.63 28.11
C ALA A 325 12.33 39.94 27.95
N SER A 326 12.04 41.23 28.07
CA SER A 326 10.76 41.92 28.05
C SER A 326 10.13 42.01 26.67
N VAL A 327 8.80 41.88 26.58
CA VAL A 327 7.99 42.27 25.42
C VAL A 327 6.85 43.19 25.91
N PRO A 328 6.54 44.31 25.20
CA PRO A 328 5.65 45.34 25.71
C PRO A 328 4.16 45.04 25.44
N ALA A 329 3.34 45.65 26.29
CA ALA A 329 1.91 45.49 26.43
C ALA A 329 1.09 46.13 25.29
N THR A 330 -0.02 45.46 24.94
CA THR A 330 -1.09 45.95 24.05
C THR A 330 -2.36 46.20 24.89
N PRO A 331 -3.16 47.26 24.62
CA PRO A 331 -4.26 47.67 25.51
C PRO A 331 -5.51 46.80 25.40
N GLN A 332 -6.15 46.54 26.54
CA GLN A 332 -7.41 45.83 26.72
C GLN A 332 -8.61 46.60 26.10
N GLN A 333 -9.40 45.90 25.27
CA GLN A 333 -10.76 46.29 24.88
C GLN A 333 -11.79 45.60 25.79
N ALA A 334 -12.87 46.31 26.08
CA ALA A 334 -13.97 45.93 26.96
C ALA A 334 -14.81 44.73 26.43
N PRO A 335 -15.44 43.94 27.31
CA PRO A 335 -16.23 42.78 26.90
C PRO A 335 -17.61 43.17 26.34
N GLU A 336 -17.92 42.65 25.17
CA GLU A 336 -19.26 42.65 24.56
C GLU A 336 -20.21 41.64 25.23
N PRO A 337 -21.54 41.86 25.16
CA PRO A 337 -22.52 41.03 25.85
C PRO A 337 -22.76 39.68 25.15
N ILE A 338 -22.76 38.63 25.98
CA ILE A 338 -23.04 37.23 25.63
C ILE A 338 -24.45 37.10 25.05
N GLN A 339 -24.57 36.74 23.78
CA GLN A 339 -25.82 36.31 23.17
C GLN A 339 -26.16 34.87 23.61
N GLN A 340 -27.41 34.67 24.02
CA GLN A 340 -27.97 33.38 24.40
C GLN A 340 -27.99 32.41 23.21
N PRO A 341 -27.62 31.12 23.38
CA PRO A 341 -27.74 30.13 22.33
C PRO A 341 -29.22 29.78 22.07
N GLN A 342 -29.62 29.83 20.79
CA GLN A 342 -30.90 29.32 20.33
C GLN A 342 -31.02 27.79 20.54
N PRO A 343 -32.22 27.27 20.84
CA PRO A 343 -32.44 25.83 21.03
C PRO A 343 -32.25 25.07 19.71
N GLN A 344 -31.37 24.07 19.72
CA GLN A 344 -31.21 23.11 18.63
C GLN A 344 -32.42 22.18 18.53
N PRO A 345 -32.85 21.79 17.32
CA PRO A 345 -33.92 20.81 17.14
C PRO A 345 -33.53 19.43 17.69
N PRO A 346 -34.49 18.62 18.15
CA PRO A 346 -34.21 17.30 18.71
C PRO A 346 -33.58 16.37 17.64
N PRO A 347 -32.57 15.56 18.00
CA PRO A 347 -31.95 14.62 17.09
C PRO A 347 -32.97 13.56 16.64
N THR A 348 -32.87 13.17 15.38
CA THR A 348 -33.71 12.11 14.79
C THR A 348 -33.39 10.76 15.43
N PRO A 349 -34.35 9.82 15.49
CA PRO A 349 -34.15 8.51 16.14
C PRO A 349 -33.00 7.66 15.54
N GLU A 350 -32.53 8.01 14.34
CA GLU A 350 -31.57 7.23 13.56
C GLU A 350 -30.10 7.53 13.93
N GLU A 351 -29.79 8.75 14.43
CA GLU A 351 -28.41 9.11 14.84
C GLU A 351 -28.04 8.62 16.25
N SER A 352 -29.01 8.13 17.04
CA SER A 352 -28.76 7.59 18.38
C SER A 352 -28.17 6.18 18.38
N GLU A 353 -28.13 5.51 17.23
CA GLU A 353 -27.73 4.10 17.13
C GLU A 353 -26.20 3.89 17.06
N TRP A 354 -25.42 4.95 16.77
CA TRP A 354 -23.97 4.84 16.54
C TRP A 354 -23.06 5.52 17.57
N ARG A 355 -23.59 5.95 18.74
CA ARG A 355 -22.72 6.50 19.80
C ARG A 355 -21.85 5.41 20.44
N ILE A 356 -20.54 5.55 20.27
CA ILE A 356 -19.48 4.75 20.89
C ILE A 356 -19.59 4.90 22.43
N LYS A 357 -19.73 3.78 23.15
CA LYS A 357 -20.01 3.75 24.60
C LYS A 357 -18.73 3.81 25.45
N GLU A 358 -18.72 4.69 26.44
CA GLU A 358 -17.87 4.62 27.63
C GLU A 358 -18.66 3.99 28.79
N GLY A 359 -18.18 2.88 29.38
CA GLY A 359 -18.65 2.35 30.67
C GLY A 359 -19.49 1.04 30.70
N HIS A 360 -19.89 0.64 31.92
CA HIS A 360 -20.51 -0.65 32.31
C HIS A 360 -22.03 -0.75 32.05
N ALA A 361 -22.55 -0.24 30.94
CA ALA A 361 -23.98 -0.37 30.63
C ALA A 361 -24.35 -1.81 30.17
N PRO A 362 -25.56 -2.31 30.48
CA PRO A 362 -26.01 -3.64 30.07
C PRO A 362 -26.07 -3.79 28.54
N PRO A 363 -25.91 -5.01 28.01
CA PRO A 363 -25.84 -5.26 26.58
C PRO A 363 -27.15 -4.87 25.88
N PRO A 364 -27.09 -4.32 24.64
CA PRO A 364 -28.27 -3.88 23.90
C PRO A 364 -29.23 -5.05 23.61
N ASN A 365 -30.52 -4.74 23.45
CA ASN A 365 -31.58 -5.74 23.32
C ASN A 365 -31.42 -6.71 22.14
N TRP A 366 -30.72 -6.33 21.07
CA TRP A 366 -30.42 -7.26 19.96
C TRP A 366 -29.48 -8.42 20.38
N ALA A 367 -28.73 -8.26 21.47
CA ALA A 367 -27.85 -9.31 22.01
C ALA A 367 -28.61 -10.34 22.86
N LYS A 368 -29.89 -10.10 23.18
CA LYS A 368 -30.75 -11.08 23.84
C LYS A 368 -31.35 -11.98 22.77
N ARG A 369 -30.77 -13.17 22.57
CA ARG A 369 -31.44 -14.23 21.81
C ARG A 369 -32.71 -14.64 22.56
N GLU A 370 -33.86 -14.47 21.90
CA GLU A 370 -35.11 -15.03 22.42
C GLU A 370 -34.99 -16.56 22.53
N PRO A 371 -35.41 -17.16 23.65
CA PRO A 371 -35.50 -18.61 23.76
C PRO A 371 -36.56 -19.12 22.79
N VAL A 372 -36.13 -19.96 21.84
CA VAL A 372 -37.00 -20.60 20.86
C VAL A 372 -38.01 -21.49 21.59
N PRO A 373 -39.32 -21.33 21.35
CA PRO A 373 -40.34 -22.16 21.98
C PRO A 373 -40.19 -23.62 21.56
N GLU A 374 -40.14 -24.49 22.57
CA GLU A 374 -39.98 -25.93 22.49
C GLU A 374 -41.25 -26.54 21.86
N GLY A 375 -41.17 -27.00 20.60
CA GLY A 375 -42.31 -27.67 19.96
C GLY A 375 -42.35 -27.76 18.43
N LEU A 376 -41.42 -27.16 17.67
CA LEU A 376 -41.41 -27.30 16.21
C LEU A 376 -40.44 -28.41 15.74
N PRO A 377 -40.87 -29.29 14.81
CA PRO A 377 -40.04 -30.37 14.31
C PRO A 377 -38.83 -29.81 13.54
N GLN A 378 -37.63 -30.20 13.97
CA GLN A 378 -36.37 -29.78 13.36
C GLN A 378 -36.31 -30.17 11.88
N PRO A 379 -35.81 -29.29 10.98
CA PRO A 379 -35.54 -29.67 9.61
C PRO A 379 -34.44 -30.73 9.58
N GLN A 380 -34.78 -31.88 8.98
CA GLN A 380 -33.91 -33.04 8.87
C GLN A 380 -32.57 -32.68 8.21
N LYS A 381 -31.49 -32.91 8.94
CA LYS A 381 -30.12 -32.92 8.41
C LYS A 381 -30.06 -33.90 7.24
N ARG A 382 -29.75 -33.39 6.05
CA ARG A 382 -29.44 -34.21 4.86
C ARG A 382 -28.36 -35.23 5.24
N HIS A 383 -28.73 -36.51 5.18
CA HIS A 383 -27.77 -37.62 5.16
C HIS A 383 -26.87 -37.47 3.94
N LYS A 384 -25.56 -37.38 4.18
CA LYS A 384 -24.53 -37.38 3.14
C LYS A 384 -24.24 -38.85 2.81
N THR A 385 -24.70 -39.31 1.66
CA THR A 385 -24.36 -40.62 1.11
C THR A 385 -22.87 -40.66 0.79
N SER A 386 -22.20 -41.62 1.43
CA SER A 386 -20.90 -42.12 1.02
C SER A 386 -21.11 -43.08 -0.16
N ASP A 387 -20.49 -42.80 -1.29
CA ASP A 387 -20.06 -43.86 -2.20
C ASP A 387 -18.73 -43.46 -2.84
N GLY A 388 -17.77 -44.36 -2.66
CA GLY A 388 -16.42 -44.21 -3.17
C GLY A 388 -16.36 -44.56 -4.65
N PHE A 389 -15.65 -43.74 -5.41
CA PHE A 389 -15.01 -44.17 -6.64
C PHE A 389 -13.58 -43.66 -6.67
N ILE A 390 -12.68 -44.62 -6.83
CA ILE A 390 -11.27 -44.48 -7.14
C ILE A 390 -11.15 -43.66 -8.43
N ASN A 391 -10.38 -42.57 -8.41
CA ASN A 391 -9.76 -42.11 -9.64
C ASN A 391 -8.39 -41.47 -9.39
N GLN A 392 -7.39 -42.09 -10.02
CA GLN A 392 -6.03 -41.61 -10.17
C GLN A 392 -6.01 -40.38 -11.09
N TYR A 393 -4.92 -39.60 -10.98
CA TYR A 393 -4.62 -38.34 -11.69
C TYR A 393 -5.30 -37.09 -11.13
N ALA A 394 -4.64 -36.47 -10.14
CA ALA A 394 -4.92 -35.09 -9.75
C ALA A 394 -4.48 -34.15 -10.88
N PRO A 395 -5.38 -33.36 -11.49
CA PRO A 395 -4.99 -32.34 -12.43
C PRO A 395 -4.37 -31.17 -11.66
N SER A 396 -3.29 -30.62 -12.23
CA SER A 396 -2.65 -29.38 -11.79
C SER A 396 -3.71 -28.30 -11.47
N PRO A 397 -3.55 -27.50 -10.39
CA PRO A 397 -4.50 -26.45 -10.06
C PRO A 397 -4.67 -25.54 -11.28
N ALA A 398 -5.91 -25.47 -11.77
CA ALA A 398 -6.24 -24.65 -12.92
C ALA A 398 -5.81 -23.20 -12.63
N PRO A 399 -5.13 -22.53 -13.57
CA PRO A 399 -4.78 -21.13 -13.42
C PRO A 399 -6.05 -20.34 -13.10
N ILE A 400 -5.96 -19.43 -12.14
CA ILE A 400 -7.03 -18.50 -11.79
C ILE A 400 -7.21 -17.58 -13.01
N VAL A 401 -8.11 -17.96 -13.92
CA VAL A 401 -8.47 -17.13 -15.07
C VAL A 401 -9.31 -15.96 -14.55
N TYR A 402 -8.86 -14.74 -14.81
CA TYR A 402 -9.60 -13.55 -14.42
C TYR A 402 -10.92 -13.49 -15.20
N PRO A 403 -12.06 -13.11 -14.58
CA PRO A 403 -13.36 -13.07 -15.26
C PRO A 403 -13.38 -12.27 -16.56
N ILE A 404 -12.54 -11.23 -16.66
CA ILE A 404 -12.39 -10.40 -17.87
C ILE A 404 -11.67 -11.17 -18.98
N GLU A 405 -10.61 -11.94 -18.67
CA GLU A 405 -9.91 -12.76 -19.65
C GLU A 405 -10.81 -13.87 -20.19
N GLN A 406 -11.66 -14.45 -19.34
CA GLN A 406 -12.66 -15.42 -19.79
C GLN A 406 -13.64 -14.78 -20.77
N ALA A 407 -14.16 -13.58 -20.48
CA ALA A 407 -15.06 -12.88 -21.39
C ALA A 407 -14.40 -12.48 -22.72
N ILE A 408 -13.11 -12.08 -22.71
CA ILE A 408 -12.34 -11.80 -23.93
C ILE A 408 -12.16 -13.07 -24.76
N ASN A 409 -11.84 -14.20 -24.12
CA ASN A 409 -11.72 -15.50 -24.80
C ASN A 409 -13.07 -15.96 -25.37
N ASP A 410 -14.18 -15.73 -24.67
CA ASP A 410 -15.52 -16.06 -25.15
C ASP A 410 -15.87 -15.25 -26.41
N ILE A 411 -15.59 -13.93 -26.42
CA ILE A 411 -15.79 -13.08 -27.62
C ILE A 411 -14.90 -13.53 -28.78
N ALA A 412 -13.63 -13.85 -28.51
CA ALA A 412 -12.69 -14.32 -29.52
C ALA A 412 -13.17 -15.64 -30.16
N ASN A 413 -13.62 -16.59 -29.34
CA ASN A 413 -14.17 -17.86 -29.79
C ASN A 413 -15.50 -17.70 -30.54
N GLU A 414 -16.39 -16.83 -30.04
CA GLU A 414 -17.72 -16.59 -30.62
C GLU A 414 -17.64 -16.02 -32.06
N PHE A 415 -16.72 -15.09 -32.31
CA PHE A 415 -16.59 -14.42 -33.62
C PHE A 415 -15.41 -14.91 -34.46
N GLN A 416 -14.69 -15.94 -34.01
CA GLN A 416 -13.52 -16.53 -34.67
C GLN A 416 -12.37 -15.52 -34.89
N PHE A 417 -12.00 -14.78 -33.85
CA PHE A 417 -10.82 -13.91 -33.82
C PHE A 417 -9.80 -14.43 -32.80
N THR A 418 -8.58 -13.92 -32.84
CA THR A 418 -7.59 -14.27 -31.82
C THR A 418 -7.86 -13.49 -30.51
N PRO A 419 -7.64 -14.08 -29.33
CA PRO A 419 -7.78 -13.37 -28.06
C PRO A 419 -6.95 -12.08 -27.98
N ALA A 420 -5.77 -12.05 -28.61
CA ALA A 420 -4.91 -10.87 -28.66
C ALA A 420 -5.55 -9.68 -29.40
N GLU A 421 -6.25 -9.92 -30.52
CA GLU A 421 -6.95 -8.87 -31.25
C GLU A 421 -8.11 -8.29 -30.44
N VAL A 422 -8.87 -9.17 -29.79
CA VAL A 422 -9.99 -8.76 -28.91
C VAL A 422 -9.47 -7.98 -27.71
N HIS A 423 -8.35 -8.43 -27.11
CA HIS A 423 -7.69 -7.75 -26.00
C HIS A 423 -7.21 -6.35 -26.38
N VAL A 424 -6.55 -6.18 -27.53
CA VAL A 424 -6.08 -4.86 -28.01
C VAL A 424 -7.24 -3.88 -28.21
N PHE A 425 -8.41 -4.36 -28.63
CA PHE A 425 -9.59 -3.50 -28.76
C PHE A 425 -10.22 -3.18 -27.40
N TYR A 426 -10.32 -4.19 -26.51
CA TYR A 426 -10.81 -4.00 -25.15
C TYR A 426 -9.94 -3.01 -24.37
N ASP A 427 -8.62 -3.07 -24.49
CA ASP A 427 -7.69 -2.12 -23.84
C ASP A 427 -7.93 -0.66 -24.28
N LYS A 428 -8.48 -0.46 -25.49
CA LYS A 428 -8.81 0.88 -26.01
C LYS A 428 -10.16 1.39 -25.54
N THR A 429 -11.14 0.50 -25.36
CA THR A 429 -12.53 0.89 -25.05
C THR A 429 -12.89 0.75 -23.57
N GLY A 430 -12.28 -0.20 -22.86
CA GLY A 430 -12.62 -0.58 -21.49
C GLY A 430 -14.01 -1.22 -21.32
N ASP A 431 -14.73 -1.48 -22.42
CA ASP A 431 -16.12 -1.94 -22.41
C ASP A 431 -16.27 -3.25 -23.19
N LEU A 432 -16.69 -4.31 -22.48
CA LEU A 432 -16.87 -5.66 -23.02
C LEU A 432 -18.02 -5.72 -24.04
N GLU A 433 -19.11 -4.98 -23.82
CA GLU A 433 -20.29 -5.03 -24.69
C GLU A 433 -20.00 -4.32 -26.01
N ASN A 434 -19.28 -3.20 -25.95
CA ASN A 434 -18.82 -2.48 -27.14
C ASN A 434 -17.80 -3.31 -27.94
N THR A 435 -16.89 -4.00 -27.24
CA THR A 435 -15.95 -4.95 -27.83
C THR A 435 -16.68 -6.09 -28.56
N ARG A 436 -17.67 -6.73 -27.90
CA ARG A 436 -18.50 -7.77 -28.51
C ARG A 436 -19.22 -7.30 -29.77
N ASN A 437 -19.90 -6.16 -29.69
CA ASN A 437 -20.64 -5.57 -30.81
C ASN A 437 -19.73 -5.20 -31.99
N ARG A 438 -18.49 -4.77 -31.72
CA ARG A 438 -17.51 -4.47 -32.77
C ARG A 438 -17.11 -5.74 -33.54
N PHE A 439 -16.71 -6.79 -32.85
CA PHE A 439 -16.28 -8.04 -33.49
C PHE A 439 -17.44 -8.75 -34.19
N ALA A 440 -18.66 -8.67 -33.65
CA ALA A 440 -19.87 -9.12 -34.34
C ALA A 440 -20.05 -8.42 -35.71
N LYS A 441 -19.93 -7.09 -35.75
CA LYS A 441 -20.03 -6.32 -37.00
C LYS A 441 -18.93 -6.65 -38.00
N ILE A 442 -17.68 -6.80 -37.54
CA ILE A 442 -16.57 -7.19 -38.42
C ILE A 442 -16.85 -8.57 -39.01
N ARG A 443 -17.35 -9.52 -38.21
CA ARG A 443 -17.66 -10.86 -38.72
C ARG A 443 -18.80 -10.85 -39.72
N MET A 444 -19.85 -10.05 -39.49
CA MET A 444 -20.92 -9.86 -40.47
C MET A 444 -20.38 -9.29 -41.79
N LEU A 445 -19.46 -8.33 -41.74
CA LEU A 445 -18.83 -7.76 -42.94
C LEU A 445 -18.01 -8.81 -43.70
N ILE A 446 -17.19 -9.60 -43.00
CA ILE A 446 -16.41 -10.69 -43.60
C ILE A 446 -17.32 -11.71 -44.30
N ASN A 447 -18.42 -12.11 -43.65
CA ASN A 447 -19.37 -13.05 -44.22
C ASN A 447 -20.19 -12.46 -45.38
N SER A 448 -20.26 -11.13 -45.50
CA SER A 448 -20.97 -10.45 -46.59
C SER A 448 -20.12 -10.21 -47.85
N MET A 449 -18.81 -10.45 -47.77
CA MET A 449 -17.93 -10.36 -48.93
C MET A 449 -18.07 -11.66 -49.76
N PRO A 450 -18.40 -11.55 -51.06
CA PRO A 450 -18.65 -12.69 -51.94
C PRO A 450 -17.42 -13.52 -52.29
#